data_AF-A0AAE8NA82-F1
#
_entry.id   AF-A0AAE8NA82-F1
#
_cell.length_a   1.000
_cell.length_b   1.000
_cell.length_c   1.000
_cell.angle_alpha   90.00
_cell.angle_beta   90.00
_cell.angle_gamma   90.00
#
_symmetry.space_group_name_H-M   'P 1'
#
loop_
_entity.id
_entity.type
_entity.pdbx_description
1 polymer ?
#
loop_
_entity_poly.entity_id
_entity_poly.type
_entity_poly.pdbx_seq_one_letter_code
_entity_poly.pdbx_strand_id
1 'polypeptide(L)'
;MNNFSDNNQYNFDAGGDKDWFLVHSGAVTNTNPGSTVDVYINTTPICPNMTNKEFRIMVARLLKWSIILVERRITDLNRYDKTIKDRMTYWFNRCDENTRRYLINGFSRHLSVLKTLTPHNFVRTDPNLDRMLGCVPNMSDIDNEAAHVCGPNTERKLISIAVKFCTGLRDQNMFGDSRLSTLIHEVTHFIDTFGSSDPRYGIDPTAAAWARANPDLALRNADTLTGFVIYGESLFAD
;
A
#
# COMPACT_ATOMS: atom_id res chain seq x y z
N MET A 1 -22.06 -33.92 -29.50
CA MET A 1 -20.71 -33.52 -29.07
C MET A 1 -20.06 -32.81 -30.24
N ASN A 2 -20.13 -31.49 -30.30
CA ASN A 2 -19.48 -30.71 -31.34
C ASN A 2 -18.51 -29.73 -30.69
N ASN A 3 -17.27 -29.83 -31.15
CA ASN A 3 -16.11 -29.02 -30.79
C ASN A 3 -16.46 -27.52 -30.85
N PHE A 4 -16.38 -26.84 -29.70
CA PHE A 4 -16.12 -25.41 -29.69
C PHE A 4 -14.67 -25.22 -30.11
N SER A 5 -14.48 -24.72 -31.32
CA SER A 5 -13.18 -24.35 -31.86
C SER A 5 -12.52 -23.29 -30.96
N ASP A 6 -11.32 -23.60 -30.46
CA ASP A 6 -10.38 -22.72 -29.76
C ASP A 6 -9.80 -21.59 -30.64
N ASN A 7 -10.58 -21.04 -31.57
CA ASN A 7 -10.15 -19.92 -32.40
C ASN A 7 -10.84 -18.64 -31.93
N ASN A 8 -10.45 -18.16 -30.76
CA ASN A 8 -10.76 -16.79 -30.37
C ASN A 8 -9.80 -15.87 -31.13
N GLN A 9 -10.31 -15.24 -32.21
CA GLN A 9 -9.55 -14.38 -33.12
C GLN A 9 -9.00 -13.10 -32.43
N TYR A 10 -9.36 -12.90 -31.17
CA TYR A 10 -8.88 -11.83 -30.30
C TYR A 10 -8.28 -12.45 -29.03
N ASN A 11 -7.11 -13.07 -29.19
CA ASN A 11 -6.30 -13.42 -28.03
C ASN A 11 -5.79 -12.10 -27.43
N PHE A 12 -6.55 -11.55 -26.48
CA PHE A 12 -6.14 -10.37 -25.72
C PHE A 12 -5.06 -10.82 -24.75
N ASP A 13 -3.83 -10.47 -25.09
CA ASP A 13 -2.67 -10.69 -24.24
C ASP A 13 -2.86 -9.86 -22.96
N ALA A 14 -3.37 -10.50 -21.90
CA ALA A 14 -3.55 -9.89 -20.59
C ALA A 14 -2.22 -9.68 -19.85
N GLY A 15 -1.11 -10.16 -20.45
CA GLY A 15 0.24 -9.94 -19.98
C GLY A 15 0.90 -8.77 -20.70
N GLY A 16 1.08 -7.66 -19.97
CA GLY A 16 2.10 -6.66 -20.30
C GLY A 16 1.64 -5.47 -21.15
N ASP A 17 1.77 -4.29 -20.55
CA ASP A 17 2.19 -3.04 -21.21
C ASP A 17 1.39 -2.49 -22.40
N LYS A 18 0.08 -2.76 -22.49
CA LYS A 18 -0.78 -2.17 -23.54
C LYS A 18 -1.84 -1.23 -22.97
N ASP A 19 -2.16 -0.19 -23.74
CA ASP A 19 -3.18 0.83 -23.47
C ASP A 19 -4.62 0.30 -23.31
N TRP A 20 -4.80 -1.02 -23.41
CA TRP A 20 -6.09 -1.70 -23.40
C TRP A 20 -6.11 -2.75 -22.29
N PHE A 21 -7.17 -2.77 -21.48
CA PHE A 21 -7.41 -3.77 -20.44
C PHE A 21 -8.78 -4.41 -20.62
N LEU A 22 -8.89 -5.69 -20.29
CA LEU A 22 -10.13 -6.45 -20.44
C LEU A 22 -11.15 -6.00 -19.39
N VAL A 23 -12.28 -5.44 -19.85
CA VAL A 23 -13.31 -4.89 -18.97
C VAL A 23 -14.38 -5.93 -18.61
N HIS A 24 -14.60 -6.94 -19.46
CA HIS A 24 -15.53 -8.03 -19.19
C HIS A 24 -15.18 -9.26 -20.04
N SER A 25 -14.84 -10.39 -19.42
CA SER A 25 -14.45 -11.63 -20.12
C SER A 25 -15.60 -12.61 -20.34
N GLY A 26 -16.74 -12.39 -19.67
CA GLY A 26 -17.87 -13.33 -19.62
C GLY A 26 -19.15 -12.80 -20.24
N ALA A 27 -19.08 -11.83 -21.17
CA ALA A 27 -20.29 -11.30 -21.81
C ALA A 27 -20.80 -12.36 -22.79
N VAL A 28 -21.73 -13.19 -22.34
CA VAL A 28 -22.46 -14.14 -23.17
C VAL A 28 -23.90 -13.67 -23.26
N THR A 29 -24.39 -13.44 -24.48
CA THR A 29 -25.81 -13.21 -24.69
C THR A 29 -26.47 -14.57 -24.78
N ASN A 30 -27.53 -14.81 -24.01
CA ASN A 30 -28.48 -15.85 -24.39
C ASN A 30 -29.20 -15.37 -25.66
N THR A 31 -29.81 -16.28 -26.40
CA THR A 31 -30.45 -16.11 -27.72
C THR A 31 -31.65 -15.12 -27.76
N ASN A 32 -31.72 -14.16 -26.85
CA ASN A 32 -32.70 -13.07 -26.83
C ASN A 32 -32.19 -11.90 -27.69
N PRO A 33 -32.79 -11.67 -28.87
CA PRO A 33 -32.43 -10.51 -29.69
C PRO A 33 -32.63 -9.22 -28.88
N GLY A 34 -31.58 -8.40 -28.77
CA GLY A 34 -31.63 -7.11 -28.08
C GLY A 34 -31.14 -7.08 -26.62
N SER A 35 -30.64 -8.19 -26.05
CA SER A 35 -30.00 -8.16 -24.73
C SER A 35 -28.67 -7.40 -24.77
N THR A 36 -28.57 -6.30 -24.02
CA THR A 36 -27.34 -5.53 -23.80
C THR A 36 -26.84 -5.70 -22.36
N VAL A 37 -25.52 -5.65 -22.18
CA VAL A 37 -24.88 -5.48 -20.87
C VAL A 37 -24.22 -4.12 -20.89
N ASP A 38 -24.77 -3.17 -20.14
CA ASP A 38 -24.20 -1.84 -20.03
C ASP A 38 -23.05 -1.86 -19.03
N VAL A 39 -21.85 -1.58 -19.53
CA VAL A 39 -20.62 -1.51 -18.73
C VAL A 39 -20.23 -0.06 -18.54
N TYR A 40 -20.36 0.44 -17.31
CA TYR A 40 -19.92 1.79 -16.96
C TYR A 40 -18.43 1.78 -16.60
N ILE A 41 -17.63 2.55 -17.33
CA ILE A 41 -16.19 2.69 -17.08
C ILE A 41 -15.94 4.11 -16.56
N ASN A 42 -15.54 4.22 -15.30
CA ASN A 42 -15.07 5.48 -14.76
C ASN A 42 -13.63 5.72 -15.24
N THR A 43 -13.47 6.61 -16.21
CA THR A 43 -12.16 7.00 -16.76
C THR A 43 -11.51 8.16 -16.02
N THR A 44 -12.14 8.68 -14.96
CA THR A 44 -11.56 9.76 -14.16
C THR A 44 -10.21 9.32 -13.59
N PRO A 45 -9.15 10.13 -13.73
CA PRO A 45 -7.88 9.83 -13.12
C PRO A 45 -7.97 9.67 -11.59
N ILE A 46 -7.21 8.72 -11.04
CA ILE A 46 -7.02 8.61 -9.58
C ILE A 46 -6.32 9.86 -9.06
N CYS A 47 -5.24 10.25 -9.73
CA CYS A 47 -4.52 11.49 -9.47
C CYS A 47 -4.82 12.52 -10.55
N PRO A 48 -5.26 13.75 -10.20
CA PRO A 48 -5.68 14.75 -11.19
C PRO A 48 -4.53 15.29 -12.06
N ASN A 49 -3.28 15.11 -11.63
CA ASN A 49 -2.08 15.59 -12.31
C ASN A 49 -1.39 14.54 -13.22
N MET A 50 -1.95 13.34 -13.36
CA MET A 50 -1.39 12.29 -14.22
C MET A 50 -2.48 11.37 -14.77
N THR A 51 -2.19 10.69 -15.86
CA THR A 51 -3.07 9.65 -16.41
C THR A 51 -3.11 8.41 -15.51
N ASN A 52 -4.17 7.61 -15.62
CA ASN A 52 -4.24 6.32 -14.93
C ASN A 52 -3.10 5.37 -15.33
N LYS A 53 -2.55 5.48 -16.55
CA LYS A 53 -1.39 4.70 -16.99
C LYS A 53 -0.14 5.09 -16.22
N GLU A 54 0.17 6.38 -16.16
CA GLU A 54 1.31 6.91 -15.39
C GLU A 54 1.20 6.56 -13.91
N PHE A 55 -0.01 6.69 -13.35
CA PHE A 55 -0.28 6.28 -11.96
C PHE A 55 0.04 4.80 -11.73
N ARG A 56 -0.41 3.90 -12.62
CA ARG A 56 -0.14 2.46 -12.50
C ARG A 56 1.36 2.14 -12.58
N ILE A 57 2.09 2.79 -13.48
CA ILE A 57 3.54 2.64 -13.61
C ILE A 57 4.24 3.10 -12.33
N MET A 58 3.90 4.29 -11.82
CA MET A 58 4.44 4.83 -10.58
C MET A 58 4.16 3.89 -9.40
N VAL A 59 2.91 3.46 -9.21
CA VAL A 59 2.53 2.56 -8.11
C VAL A 59 3.24 1.20 -8.21
N ALA A 60 3.34 0.62 -9.40
CA ALA A 60 4.07 -0.65 -9.59
C ALA A 60 5.54 -0.52 -9.18
N ARG A 61 6.18 0.62 -9.50
CA ARG A 61 7.54 0.93 -9.07
C ARG A 61 7.63 1.08 -7.54
N LEU A 62 6.72 1.84 -6.93
CA LEU A 62 6.68 2.02 -5.47
C LEU A 62 6.49 0.68 -4.74
N LEU A 63 5.58 -0.18 -5.21
CA LEU A 63 5.37 -1.53 -4.66
C LEU A 63 6.67 -2.36 -4.69
N LYS A 64 7.38 -2.36 -5.81
CA LYS A 64 8.67 -3.05 -5.95
C LYS A 64 9.68 -2.54 -4.92
N TRP A 65 9.78 -1.22 -4.75
CA TRP A 65 10.68 -0.62 -3.77
C TRP A 65 10.27 -0.93 -2.33
N SER A 66 8.98 -0.90 -2.00
CA SER A 66 8.47 -1.29 -0.69
C SER A 66 8.83 -2.73 -0.34
N ILE A 67 8.67 -3.66 -1.29
CA ILE A 67 9.05 -5.08 -1.12
C ILE A 67 10.54 -5.18 -0.79
N ILE A 68 11.40 -4.52 -1.55
CA ILE A 68 12.86 -4.54 -1.32
C ILE A 68 13.22 -4.03 0.07
N LEU A 69 12.64 -2.89 0.48
CA LEU A 69 12.93 -2.32 1.80
C LEU A 69 12.47 -3.23 2.94
N VAL A 70 11.25 -3.77 2.85
CA VAL A 70 10.73 -4.67 3.90
C VAL A 70 11.53 -5.97 3.96
N GLU A 71 11.92 -6.56 2.82
CA GLU A 71 12.78 -7.74 2.77
C GLU A 71 14.15 -7.50 3.42
N ARG A 72 14.78 -6.35 3.16
CA ARG A 72 16.02 -5.97 3.86
C ARG A 72 15.82 -5.90 5.36
N ARG A 73 14.72 -5.30 5.83
CA ARG A 73 14.45 -5.12 7.27
C ARG A 73 14.18 -6.45 7.97
N ILE A 74 13.47 -7.37 7.31
CA ILE A 74 13.32 -8.74 7.81
C ILE A 74 14.69 -9.44 7.86
N THR A 75 15.52 -9.29 6.83
CA THR A 75 16.87 -9.87 6.79
C THR A 75 17.75 -9.34 7.92
N ASP A 76 17.72 -8.02 8.15
CA ASP A 76 18.48 -7.38 9.22
C ASP A 76 17.99 -7.80 10.61
N LEU A 77 16.67 -7.92 10.82
CA LEU A 77 16.10 -8.45 12.07
C LEU A 77 16.53 -9.90 12.33
N ASN A 78 16.63 -10.73 11.28
CA ASN A 78 17.15 -12.09 11.41
C ASN A 78 18.63 -12.12 11.77
N ARG A 79 19.45 -11.23 11.18
CA ARG A 79 20.88 -11.08 11.49
C ARG A 79 21.12 -10.60 12.91
N TYR A 80 20.27 -9.69 13.40
CA TYR A 80 20.24 -9.20 14.78
C TYR A 80 21.58 -8.66 15.32
N ASP A 81 22.28 -7.93 14.46
CA ASP A 81 23.54 -7.26 14.78
C ASP A 81 23.34 -5.97 15.60
N LYS A 82 24.45 -5.27 15.88
CA LYS A 82 24.41 -3.99 16.60
C LYS A 82 23.61 -2.93 15.83
N THR A 83 23.78 -2.85 14.52
CA THR A 83 23.13 -1.82 13.68
C THR A 83 21.61 -1.91 13.74
N ILE A 84 21.04 -3.12 13.63
CA ILE A 84 19.59 -3.29 13.73
C ILE A 84 19.09 -3.06 15.15
N LYS A 85 19.86 -3.43 16.19
CA LYS A 85 19.52 -3.14 17.59
C LYS A 85 19.48 -1.63 17.87
N ASP A 86 20.44 -0.88 17.33
CA ASP A 86 20.46 0.58 17.43
C ASP A 86 19.25 1.18 16.73
N ARG A 87 18.87 0.64 15.56
CA ARG A 87 17.67 1.07 14.82
C ARG A 87 16.36 0.73 15.53
N MET A 88 16.25 -0.46 16.12
CA MET A 88 15.09 -0.84 16.95
C MET A 88 14.99 0.07 18.18
N THR A 89 16.12 0.38 18.82
CA THR A 89 16.18 1.31 19.96
C THR A 89 15.78 2.73 19.55
N TYR A 90 16.20 3.19 18.37
CA TYR A 90 15.86 4.52 17.86
C TYR A 90 14.35 4.70 17.67
N TRP A 91 13.68 3.71 17.06
CA TRP A 91 12.26 3.78 16.71
C TRP A 91 11.30 3.23 17.78
N PHE A 92 11.76 2.35 18.67
CA PHE A 92 10.89 1.65 19.61
C PHE A 92 11.40 1.66 21.05
N ASN A 93 12.62 2.18 21.31
CA ASN A 93 13.30 2.11 22.61
C ASN A 93 13.35 0.69 23.22
N ARG A 94 13.33 -0.31 22.34
CA ARG A 94 13.32 -1.73 22.67
C ARG A 94 14.15 -2.47 21.63
N CYS A 95 14.98 -3.39 22.09
CA CYS A 95 15.79 -4.23 21.22
C CYS A 95 15.91 -5.66 21.77
N ASP A 96 14.90 -6.11 22.52
CA ASP A 96 14.82 -7.47 23.07
C ASP A 96 14.23 -8.48 22.06
N GLU A 97 14.36 -9.76 22.37
CA GLU A 97 13.94 -10.86 21.50
C GLU A 97 12.42 -10.90 21.25
N ASN A 98 11.60 -10.49 22.21
CA ASN A 98 10.15 -10.46 22.00
C ASN A 98 9.78 -9.36 21.00
N THR A 99 10.38 -8.18 21.15
CA THR A 99 10.24 -7.09 20.18
C THR A 99 10.73 -7.51 18.80
N ARG A 100 11.89 -8.18 18.70
CA ARG A 100 12.41 -8.70 17.43
C ARG A 100 11.44 -9.67 16.76
N ARG A 101 10.92 -10.64 17.49
CA ARG A 101 9.94 -11.62 16.98
C ARG A 101 8.63 -10.96 16.56
N TYR A 102 8.16 -9.97 17.32
CA TYR A 102 6.98 -9.18 16.97
C TYR A 102 7.18 -8.49 15.62
N LEU A 103 8.31 -7.80 15.43
CA LEU A 103 8.62 -7.11 14.18
C LEU A 103 8.78 -8.10 13.01
N ILE A 104 9.49 -9.22 13.19
CA ILE A 104 9.64 -10.26 12.14
C ILE A 104 8.26 -10.78 11.70
N ASN A 105 7.39 -11.13 12.65
CA ASN A 105 6.07 -11.68 12.34
C ASN A 105 5.19 -10.64 11.62
N GLY A 106 5.14 -9.41 12.13
CA GLY A 106 4.36 -8.34 11.52
C GLY A 106 4.87 -7.98 10.11
N PHE A 107 6.19 -7.78 9.95
CA PHE A 107 6.77 -7.45 8.64
C PHE A 107 6.69 -8.61 7.64
N SER A 108 6.71 -9.86 8.09
CA SER A 108 6.49 -11.00 7.18
C SER A 108 5.07 -11.01 6.60
N ARG A 109 4.06 -10.72 7.43
CA ARG A 109 2.66 -10.57 6.96
C ARG A 109 2.49 -9.34 6.08
N HIS A 110 3.09 -8.21 6.47
CA HIS A 110 3.15 -6.98 5.68
C HIS A 110 3.76 -7.23 4.28
N LEU A 111 4.89 -7.92 4.21
CA LEU A 111 5.54 -8.32 2.97
C LEU A 111 4.64 -9.23 2.12
N SER A 112 3.94 -10.18 2.74
CA SER A 112 2.99 -11.05 2.04
C SER A 112 1.89 -10.24 1.37
N VAL A 113 1.34 -9.23 2.06
CA VAL A 113 0.33 -8.34 1.49
C VAL A 113 0.94 -7.50 0.37
N LEU A 114 2.09 -6.86 0.57
CA LEU A 114 2.76 -6.07 -0.47
C LEU A 114 2.96 -6.86 -1.78
N LYS A 115 3.34 -8.14 -1.68
CA LYS A 115 3.54 -9.02 -2.84
C LYS A 115 2.26 -9.38 -3.60
N THR A 116 1.09 -9.22 -2.97
CA THR A 116 -0.22 -9.45 -3.60
C THR A 116 -0.82 -8.18 -4.21
N LEU A 117 -0.35 -7.00 -3.78
CA LEU A 117 -0.87 -5.74 -4.27
C LEU A 117 -0.45 -5.52 -5.73
N THR A 118 -1.39 -4.96 -6.48
CA THR A 118 -1.20 -4.46 -7.84
C THR A 118 -1.72 -3.03 -7.91
N PRO A 119 -1.47 -2.29 -9.00
CA PRO A 119 -2.07 -0.97 -9.17
C PRO A 119 -3.61 -0.92 -9.08
N HIS A 120 -4.31 -2.05 -9.23
CA HIS A 120 -5.78 -2.13 -9.10
C HIS A 120 -6.27 -2.00 -7.65
N ASN A 121 -5.39 -2.23 -6.68
CA ASN A 121 -5.72 -2.09 -5.27
C ASN A 121 -5.74 -0.61 -4.84
N PHE A 122 -5.30 0.32 -5.69
CA PHE A 122 -5.23 1.74 -5.40
C PHE A 122 -6.42 2.42 -6.05
N VAL A 123 -7.26 3.02 -5.22
CA VAL A 123 -8.53 3.63 -5.64
C VAL A 123 -8.55 5.09 -5.24
N ARG A 124 -9.35 5.90 -5.92
CA ARG A 124 -9.61 7.27 -5.48
C ARG A 124 -10.46 7.22 -4.21
N THR A 125 -10.16 8.09 -3.25
CA THR A 125 -11.01 8.28 -2.06
C THR A 125 -12.48 8.50 -2.45
N ASP A 126 -13.36 7.74 -1.84
CA ASP A 126 -14.82 7.82 -2.01
C ASP A 126 -15.50 7.52 -0.66
N PRO A 127 -16.19 8.50 -0.04
CA PRO A 127 -16.82 8.33 1.26
C PRO A 127 -17.81 7.16 1.35
N ASN A 128 -18.46 6.79 0.24
CA ASN A 128 -19.38 5.66 0.22
C ASN A 128 -18.63 4.32 0.21
N LEU A 129 -17.52 4.26 -0.53
CA LEU A 129 -16.63 3.10 -0.52
C LEU A 129 -16.02 2.91 0.87
N ASP A 130 -15.53 3.99 1.48
CA ASP A 130 -14.94 3.97 2.82
C ASP A 130 -15.92 3.43 3.87
N ARG A 131 -17.17 3.94 3.85
CA ARG A 131 -18.23 3.43 4.74
C ARG A 131 -18.52 1.95 4.52
N MET A 132 -18.56 1.51 3.26
CA MET A 132 -18.80 0.09 2.92
C MET A 132 -17.67 -0.83 3.38
N LEU A 133 -16.43 -0.34 3.35
CA LEU A 133 -15.24 -1.08 3.78
C LEU A 133 -15.01 -1.04 5.29
N GLY A 134 -15.85 -0.32 6.04
CA GLY A 134 -15.79 -0.22 7.49
C GLY A 134 -14.85 0.87 8.02
N CYS A 135 -14.40 1.79 7.16
CA CYS A 135 -13.75 3.01 7.62
C CYS A 135 -14.79 3.95 8.24
N VAL A 136 -14.39 4.65 9.32
CA VAL A 136 -15.06 5.87 9.74
C VAL A 136 -14.25 7.03 9.15
N PRO A 137 -14.82 7.86 8.26
CA PRO A 137 -14.08 8.96 7.65
C PRO A 137 -13.47 9.86 8.73
N ASN A 138 -12.16 10.07 8.67
CA ASN A 138 -11.51 11.04 9.54
C ASN A 138 -11.83 12.45 9.03
N MET A 139 -12.87 13.06 9.60
CA MET A 139 -13.39 14.35 9.15
C MET A 139 -12.54 15.55 9.62
N SER A 140 -11.49 15.31 10.42
CA SER A 140 -10.72 16.40 11.05
C SER A 140 -9.51 16.89 10.25
N ASP A 141 -8.99 16.13 9.28
CA ASP A 141 -7.73 16.51 8.58
C ASP A 141 -7.63 15.98 7.13
N ILE A 142 -8.75 16.05 6.39
CA ILE A 142 -8.89 15.49 5.03
C ILE A 142 -7.84 16.07 4.06
N ASP A 143 -7.47 17.35 4.22
CA ASP A 143 -6.52 18.02 3.31
C ASP A 143 -5.07 17.55 3.51
N ASN A 144 -4.74 16.97 4.68
CA ASN A 144 -3.40 16.45 4.99
C ASN A 144 -3.28 14.94 4.84
N GLU A 145 -4.36 14.23 4.55
CA GLU A 145 -4.36 12.80 4.26
C GLU A 145 -3.73 12.53 2.89
N ALA A 146 -2.73 11.64 2.84
CA ALA A 146 -2.12 11.22 1.58
C ALA A 146 -2.85 9.99 1.02
N ALA A 147 -3.11 9.03 1.90
CA ALA A 147 -3.85 7.83 1.61
C ALA A 147 -4.51 7.33 2.90
N HIS A 148 -5.40 6.37 2.77
CA HIS A 148 -5.92 5.62 3.91
C HIS A 148 -6.37 4.22 3.50
N VAL A 149 -6.49 3.34 4.48
CA VAL A 149 -7.12 2.02 4.33
C VAL A 149 -8.13 1.77 5.44
N CYS A 150 -9.06 0.85 5.19
CA CYS A 150 -9.89 0.29 6.23
C CYS A 150 -9.24 -0.98 6.75
N GLY A 151 -8.78 -0.99 8.00
CA GLY A 151 -8.11 -2.14 8.61
C GLY A 151 -8.80 -3.50 8.36
N PRO A 152 -10.15 -3.60 8.48
CA PRO A 152 -10.89 -4.84 8.21
C PRO A 152 -10.91 -5.29 6.75
N ASN A 153 -10.58 -4.42 5.77
CA ASN A 153 -10.60 -4.71 4.34
C ASN A 153 -9.41 -5.60 3.92
N THR A 154 -9.38 -6.81 4.45
CA THR A 154 -8.28 -7.77 4.23
C THR A 154 -8.46 -8.60 2.97
N GLU A 155 -9.69 -8.74 2.45
CA GLU A 155 -9.95 -9.50 1.23
C GLU A 155 -9.57 -8.72 -0.02
N ARG A 156 -9.98 -7.44 -0.13
CA ARG A 156 -9.74 -6.62 -1.32
C ARG A 156 -8.49 -5.76 -1.24
N LYS A 157 -8.02 -5.46 -0.02
CA LYS A 157 -6.81 -4.66 0.24
C LYS A 157 -6.81 -3.32 -0.51
N LEU A 158 -7.93 -2.61 -0.50
CA LEU A 158 -8.03 -1.33 -1.20
C LEU A 158 -7.36 -0.23 -0.39
N ILE A 159 -6.55 0.57 -1.09
CA ILE A 159 -5.84 1.74 -0.59
C ILE A 159 -6.44 2.96 -1.28
N SER A 160 -7.10 3.79 -0.50
CA SER A 160 -7.71 5.03 -0.97
C SER A 160 -6.63 6.10 -1.08
N ILE A 161 -6.59 6.80 -2.21
CA ILE A 161 -5.57 7.79 -2.55
C ILE A 161 -6.20 9.17 -2.58
N ALA A 162 -5.64 10.06 -1.77
CA ALA A 162 -6.03 11.45 -1.65
C ALA A 162 -5.08 12.37 -2.45
N VAL A 163 -5.48 13.63 -2.58
CA VAL A 163 -4.79 14.61 -3.45
C VAL A 163 -3.34 14.85 -3.01
N LYS A 164 -3.05 14.81 -1.70
CA LYS A 164 -1.69 15.02 -1.18
C LYS A 164 -0.71 13.95 -1.68
N PHE A 165 -1.13 12.71 -1.87
CA PHE A 165 -0.26 11.69 -2.49
C PHE A 165 0.08 12.05 -3.94
N CYS A 166 -0.86 12.65 -4.67
CA CYS A 166 -0.69 13.00 -6.07
C CYS A 166 0.23 14.20 -6.29
N THR A 167 0.09 15.27 -5.51
CA THR A 167 0.79 16.54 -5.74
C THR A 167 1.67 17.02 -4.58
N GLY A 168 1.44 16.53 -3.36
CA GLY A 168 2.13 16.97 -2.15
C GLY A 168 3.35 16.13 -1.76
N LEU A 169 3.55 14.96 -2.38
CA LEU A 169 4.62 14.03 -2.03
C LEU A 169 5.53 13.71 -3.21
N ARG A 170 6.83 13.53 -2.91
CA ARG A 170 7.81 12.94 -3.82
C ARG A 170 7.74 11.41 -3.73
N ASP A 171 8.24 10.72 -4.74
CA ASP A 171 8.26 9.24 -4.74
C ASP A 171 9.04 8.68 -3.55
N GLN A 172 10.19 9.28 -3.24
CA GLN A 172 11.07 8.89 -2.15
C GLN A 172 11.54 10.10 -1.35
N ASN A 173 11.70 9.92 -0.05
CA ASN A 173 12.30 10.89 0.85
C ASN A 173 13.03 10.14 1.96
N MET A 174 14.35 10.31 2.04
CA MET A 174 15.20 9.57 2.97
C MET A 174 14.88 9.86 4.45
N PHE A 175 14.40 11.07 4.75
CA PHE A 175 14.22 11.55 6.13
C PHE A 175 12.83 12.15 6.39
N GLY A 176 11.82 11.70 5.66
CA GLY A 176 10.46 12.17 5.85
C GLY A 176 9.47 11.49 4.94
N ASP A 177 8.28 12.07 4.87
CA ASP A 177 7.17 11.46 4.16
C ASP A 177 7.38 11.49 2.64
N SER A 178 6.88 10.44 1.98
CA SER A 178 6.93 10.22 0.54
C SER A 178 5.80 9.29 0.12
N ARG A 179 5.58 9.16 -1.19
CA ARG A 179 4.63 8.17 -1.72
C ARG A 179 5.04 6.75 -1.33
N LEU A 180 6.35 6.46 -1.33
CA LEU A 180 6.88 5.17 -0.93
C LEU A 180 6.61 4.87 0.56
N SER A 181 6.88 5.84 1.45
CA SER A 181 6.61 5.67 2.87
C SER A 181 5.11 5.56 3.16
N THR A 182 4.28 6.33 2.46
CA THR A 182 2.82 6.25 2.56
C THR A 182 2.34 4.83 2.24
N LEU A 183 2.82 4.21 1.17
CA LEU A 183 2.43 2.84 0.82
C LEU A 183 2.83 1.84 1.93
N ILE A 184 4.06 1.95 2.44
CA ILE A 184 4.55 1.09 3.53
C ILE A 184 3.66 1.28 4.77
N HIS A 185 3.32 2.52 5.11
CA HIS A 185 2.45 2.90 6.21
C HIS A 185 1.07 2.26 6.08
N GLU A 186 0.36 2.49 4.97
CA GLU A 186 -1.01 2.01 4.78
C GLU A 186 -1.14 0.49 4.96
N VAL A 187 -0.15 -0.26 4.46
CA VAL A 187 -0.21 -1.72 4.57
C VAL A 187 -0.03 -2.21 6.01
N THR A 188 0.51 -1.39 6.93
CA THR A 188 0.59 -1.74 8.36
C THR A 188 -0.78 -1.72 9.06
N HIS A 189 -1.75 -0.96 8.56
CA HIS A 189 -3.07 -0.83 9.17
C HIS A 189 -3.98 -2.04 8.98
N PHE A 190 -3.75 -2.87 7.96
CA PHE A 190 -4.56 -4.08 7.77
C PHE A 190 -4.46 -4.98 9.01
N ILE A 191 -5.61 -5.49 9.47
CA ILE A 191 -5.68 -6.25 10.74
C ILE A 191 -4.92 -7.58 10.69
N ASP A 192 -4.67 -8.10 9.49
CA ASP A 192 -3.87 -9.30 9.25
C ASP A 192 -2.37 -8.99 9.03
N THR A 193 -1.93 -7.73 9.16
CA THR A 193 -0.51 -7.33 9.18
C THR A 193 -0.08 -6.93 10.60
N PHE A 194 -0.03 -5.65 10.93
CA PHE A 194 0.20 -5.13 12.28
C PHE A 194 -1.11 -4.71 12.96
N GLY A 195 -2.14 -4.32 12.16
CA GLY A 195 -3.32 -3.66 12.71
C GLY A 195 -2.95 -2.37 13.45
N SER A 196 -1.99 -1.63 12.90
CA SER A 196 -1.47 -0.40 13.49
C SER A 196 -2.52 0.71 13.51
N SER A 197 -2.25 1.76 14.29
CA SER A 197 -3.02 3.01 14.35
C SER A 197 -2.09 4.22 14.23
N ASP A 198 -2.65 5.43 14.26
CA ASP A 198 -1.90 6.69 14.11
C ASP A 198 -1.96 7.61 15.33
N PRO A 199 -1.50 7.18 16.52
CA PRO A 199 -1.35 8.08 17.66
C PRO A 199 -0.32 9.20 17.42
N ARG A 200 0.60 9.04 16.45
CA ARG A 200 1.62 10.06 16.11
C ARG A 200 2.04 9.97 14.64
N TYR A 201 1.90 11.09 13.93
CA TYR A 201 2.30 11.23 12.53
C TYR A 201 3.77 11.63 12.27
N GLY A 202 4.29 11.34 11.09
CA GLY A 202 5.56 11.82 10.57
C GLY A 202 6.74 10.86 10.78
N ILE A 203 7.66 10.88 9.82
CA ILE A 203 8.86 10.04 9.81
C ILE A 203 10.11 10.91 10.04
N ASP A 204 10.22 11.46 11.24
CA ASP A 204 11.24 12.44 11.60
C ASP A 204 11.82 12.22 13.03
N PRO A 205 12.91 12.91 13.41
CA PRO A 205 13.52 12.75 14.73
C PRO A 205 12.59 13.04 15.92
N THR A 206 11.58 13.89 15.76
CA THR A 206 10.55 14.19 16.77
C THR A 206 9.60 13.01 16.94
N ALA A 207 9.21 12.34 15.85
CA ALA A 207 8.45 11.10 15.92
C ALA A 207 9.25 10.00 16.63
N ALA A 208 10.54 9.86 16.32
CA ALA A 208 11.42 8.93 17.03
C ALA A 208 11.58 9.30 18.51
N ALA A 209 11.68 10.58 18.86
CA ALA A 209 11.71 11.03 20.25
C ALA A 209 10.42 10.70 21.00
N TRP A 210 9.26 10.96 20.39
CA TRP A 210 7.96 10.56 20.92
C TRP A 210 7.87 9.04 21.13
N ALA A 211 8.35 8.26 20.15
CA ALA A 211 8.32 6.81 20.20
C ALA A 211 9.15 6.26 21.37
N ARG A 212 10.30 6.89 21.66
CA ARG A 212 11.12 6.50 22.82
C ARG A 212 10.47 6.77 24.16
N ALA A 213 9.64 7.80 24.24
CA ALA A 213 8.81 8.09 25.42
C ALA A 213 7.55 7.21 25.50
N ASN A 214 7.12 6.59 24.40
CA ASN A 214 5.88 5.82 24.28
C ASN A 214 6.09 4.45 23.60
N PRO A 215 6.98 3.59 24.10
CA PRO A 215 7.45 2.40 23.37
C PRO A 215 6.35 1.36 23.06
N ASP A 216 5.32 1.26 23.90
CA ASP A 216 4.17 0.38 23.63
C ASP A 216 3.30 0.88 22.48
N LEU A 217 3.10 2.21 22.38
CA LEU A 217 2.39 2.82 21.26
C LEU A 217 3.24 2.80 20.00
N ALA A 218 4.55 3.01 20.12
CA ALA A 218 5.49 3.01 18.99
C ALA A 218 5.48 1.68 18.22
N LEU A 219 5.33 0.55 18.90
CA LEU A 219 5.25 -0.76 18.23
C LEU A 219 3.94 -0.96 17.46
N ARG A 220 2.91 -0.15 17.72
CA ARG A 220 1.59 -0.20 17.08
C ARG A 220 1.29 1.02 16.22
N ASN A 221 2.24 1.95 16.08
CA ASN A 221 2.06 3.18 15.32
C ASN A 221 2.60 2.98 13.90
N ALA A 222 1.78 3.30 12.89
CA ALA A 222 2.10 3.01 11.50
C ALA A 222 3.34 3.77 11.02
N ASP A 223 3.51 5.03 11.42
CA ASP A 223 4.66 5.85 11.03
C ASP A 223 5.97 5.43 11.67
N THR A 224 5.96 4.91 12.90
CA THR A 224 7.18 4.41 13.55
C THR A 224 7.60 3.06 12.97
N LEU A 225 6.63 2.19 12.64
CA LEU A 225 6.89 0.96 11.87
C LEU A 225 7.46 1.27 10.49
N THR A 226 6.91 2.28 9.81
CA THR A 226 7.37 2.74 8.50
C THR A 226 8.75 3.38 8.58
N GLY A 227 8.99 4.24 9.56
CA GLY A 227 10.29 4.87 9.82
C GLY A 227 11.37 3.83 10.12
N PHE A 228 11.03 2.79 10.89
CA PHE A 228 11.91 1.64 11.08
C PHE A 228 12.30 1.00 9.74
N VAL A 229 11.41 0.97 8.75
CA VAL A 229 11.73 0.43 7.43
C VAL A 229 12.60 1.37 6.58
N ILE A 230 12.17 2.63 6.41
CA ILE A 230 12.70 3.50 5.34
C ILE A 230 13.66 4.62 5.80
N TYR A 231 13.65 5.02 7.07
CA TYR A 231 14.38 6.22 7.49
C TYR A 231 15.90 6.06 7.34
N GLY A 232 16.55 6.96 6.61
CA GLY A 232 17.99 6.88 6.32
C GLY A 232 18.37 5.82 5.29
N GLU A 233 17.41 5.19 4.61
CA GLU A 233 17.71 4.33 3.46
C GLU A 233 18.16 5.16 2.26
N SER A 234 19.11 4.62 1.50
CA SER A 234 19.50 5.19 0.22
C SER A 234 18.33 5.18 -0.76
N LEU A 235 18.22 6.25 -1.54
CA LEU A 235 17.21 6.36 -2.59
C LEU A 235 17.48 5.30 -3.67
N PHE A 236 16.42 4.69 -4.17
CA PHE A 236 16.47 3.91 -5.40
C PHE A 236 16.78 4.82 -6.58
N ALA A 237 17.58 4.34 -7.52
CA ALA A 237 17.75 4.99 -8.81
C ALA A 237 16.43 4.95 -9.60
N ASP A 238 16.18 6.00 -10.37
CA ASP A 238 15.02 6.12 -11.26
C ASP A 238 15.06 5.12 -12.43
#